data_AF-A0A5Q0GC57-F1
#
_entry.id   AF-A0A5Q0GC57-F1
#
_cell.length_a   1.000
_cell.length_b   1.000
_cell.length_c   1.000
_cell.angle_alpha   90.00
_cell.angle_beta   90.00
_cell.angle_gamma   90.00
#
_symmetry.space_group_name_H-M   'P 1'
#
loop_
_entity.id
_entity.type
_entity.pdbx_description
1 polymer ?
#
loop_
_entity_poly.entity_id
_entity_poly.type
_entity_poly.pdbx_seq_one_letter_code
_entity_poly.pdbx_strand_id
1 'polypeptide(L)'
;MMPLNHYPSAIAQAAQRVNEVDSQLMAVQQQINRFEGNADRVAAFEMDLKNDAQRRARRFEVLLVNQEYQKAMDTLIQLTGEKANAIAHLEYLRNQFSVAKLEARLKIAQQLTDFESRELVGL
;
A
#
# COMPACT_ATOMS: atom_id res chain seq x y z
N MET A 1 -11.16 8.52 -20.76
CA MET A 1 -11.16 7.14 -20.21
C MET A 1 -10.14 6.31 -20.97
N MET A 2 -9.43 5.41 -20.28
CA MET A 2 -8.50 4.46 -20.89
C MET A 2 -9.28 3.40 -21.73
N PRO A 3 -8.71 2.86 -22.83
CA PRO A 3 -9.34 1.76 -23.56
C PRO A 3 -9.50 0.50 -22.69
N LEU A 4 -10.64 -0.21 -22.85
CA LEU A 4 -11.01 -1.36 -22.00
C LEU A 4 -9.95 -2.44 -21.89
N ASN A 5 -9.23 -2.72 -22.98
CA ASN A 5 -8.19 -3.74 -23.05
C ASN A 5 -6.90 -3.37 -22.29
N HIS A 6 -6.70 -2.10 -21.91
CA HIS A 6 -5.52 -1.68 -21.16
C HIS A 6 -5.70 -1.70 -19.64
N TYR A 7 -6.95 -1.74 -19.14
CA TYR A 7 -7.19 -1.84 -17.70
C TYR A 7 -6.56 -3.07 -17.03
N PRO A 8 -6.59 -4.29 -17.62
CA PRO A 8 -5.97 -5.45 -17.00
C PRO A 8 -4.48 -5.27 -16.71
N SER A 9 -3.71 -4.72 -17.66
CA SER A 9 -2.28 -4.49 -17.46
C SER A 9 -2.01 -3.36 -16.48
N ALA A 10 -2.77 -2.26 -16.55
CA ALA A 10 -2.65 -1.15 -15.60
C ALA A 10 -2.98 -1.57 -14.16
N ILE A 11 -4.05 -2.35 -13.96
CA ILE A 11 -4.43 -2.91 -12.65
C ILE A 11 -3.34 -3.86 -12.13
N ALA A 12 -2.78 -4.71 -12.99
CA ALA A 12 -1.70 -5.61 -12.61
C ALA A 12 -0.44 -4.85 -12.16
N GLN A 13 -0.05 -3.81 -12.90
CA GLN A 13 1.08 -2.95 -12.54
C GLN A 13 0.85 -2.21 -11.22
N ALA A 14 -0.35 -1.65 -11.02
CA ALA A 14 -0.70 -1.00 -9.75
C ALA A 14 -0.69 -1.97 -8.57
N ALA A 15 -1.19 -3.20 -8.76
CA ALA A 15 -1.14 -4.24 -7.74
C ALA A 15 0.30 -4.68 -7.43
N GLN A 16 1.16 -4.78 -8.44
CA GLN A 16 2.58 -5.05 -8.24
C GLN A 16 3.25 -3.94 -7.41
N ARG A 17 2.93 -2.67 -7.69
CA ARG A 17 3.47 -1.55 -6.89
C ARG A 17 3.07 -1.64 -5.42
N VAL A 18 1.83 -2.04 -5.10
CA VAL A 18 1.42 -2.30 -3.71
C VAL A 18 2.30 -3.36 -3.06
N ASN A 19 2.52 -4.48 -3.76
CA ASN A 19 3.36 -5.58 -3.25
C ASN A 19 4.82 -5.16 -3.04
N GLU A 20 5.36 -4.31 -3.91
CA GLU A 20 6.72 -3.78 -3.78
C GLU A 20 6.86 -2.90 -2.53
N VAL A 21 5.90 -1.99 -2.28
CA VAL A 21 5.88 -1.19 -1.05
C VAL A 21 5.74 -2.09 0.18
N ASP A 22 4.92 -3.13 0.11
CA ASP A 22 4.77 -4.09 1.20
C ASP A 22 6.06 -4.84 1.52
N SER A 23 6.79 -5.27 0.51
CA SER A 23 8.11 -5.88 0.70
C SER A 23 9.09 -4.91 1.38
N GLN A 24 9.09 -3.64 0.96
CA GLN A 24 9.94 -2.60 1.57
C GLN A 24 9.55 -2.34 3.03
N LEU A 25 8.25 -2.29 3.35
CA LEU A 25 7.76 -2.16 4.73
C LEU A 25 8.23 -3.32 5.61
N MET A 26 8.13 -4.56 5.10
CA MET A 26 8.61 -5.74 5.84
C MET A 26 10.12 -5.66 6.11
N ALA A 27 10.90 -5.21 5.14
CA ALA A 27 12.36 -5.06 5.30
C ALA A 27 12.71 -4.00 6.36
N VAL A 28 12.05 -2.84 6.32
CA VAL A 28 12.26 -1.77 7.31
C VAL A 28 11.81 -2.22 8.71
N GLN A 29 10.69 -2.93 8.83
CA GLN A 29 10.24 -3.46 10.11
C GLN A 29 11.25 -4.45 10.71
N GLN A 30 11.87 -5.30 9.89
CA GLN A 30 12.94 -6.18 10.37
C GLN A 30 14.15 -5.40 10.86
N GLN A 31 14.53 -4.32 10.17
CA GLN A 31 15.63 -3.45 10.59
C GLN A 31 15.33 -2.77 11.93
N ILE A 32 14.11 -2.25 12.10
CA ILE A 32 13.61 -1.68 13.34
C ILE A 32 13.72 -2.70 14.48
N ASN A 33 13.19 -3.91 14.29
CA ASN A 33 13.21 -4.96 15.31
C ASN A 33 14.65 -5.31 15.74
N ARG A 34 15.62 -5.24 14.84
CA ARG A 34 17.04 -5.45 15.17
C ARG A 34 17.60 -4.35 16.07
N PHE A 35 17.27 -3.09 15.79
CA PHE A 35 17.69 -1.98 16.64
C PHE A 35 17.06 -2.06 18.03
N GLU A 36 15.77 -2.37 18.08
CA GLU A 36 15.04 -2.54 19.34
C GLU A 36 15.59 -3.70 20.16
N GLY A 37 15.83 -4.87 19.55
CA GLY A 37 16.44 -6.01 20.23
C GLY A 37 17.85 -5.72 20.72
N ASN A 38 18.64 -4.90 20.01
CA ASN A 38 19.94 -4.47 20.52
C ASN A 38 19.81 -3.48 21.70
N ALA A 39 18.84 -2.56 21.67
CA ALA A 39 18.57 -1.67 22.80
C ALA A 39 18.10 -2.45 24.04
N ASP A 40 17.24 -3.45 23.84
CA ASP A 40 16.80 -4.37 24.90
C ASP A 40 17.99 -5.13 25.49
N ARG A 41 18.89 -5.63 24.65
CA ARG A 41 20.12 -6.28 25.09
C ARG A 41 20.99 -5.34 25.94
N VAL A 42 21.20 -4.10 25.50
CA VAL A 42 21.98 -3.11 26.26
C VAL A 42 21.37 -2.87 27.63
N ALA A 43 20.06 -2.59 27.70
CA ALA A 43 19.37 -2.37 28.96
C ALA A 43 19.37 -3.61 29.87
N ALA A 44 19.32 -4.82 29.31
CA ALA A 44 19.32 -6.07 30.08
C ALA A 44 20.66 -6.35 30.78
N PHE A 45 21.78 -5.93 30.20
CA PHE A 45 23.13 -6.15 30.74
C PHE A 45 23.67 -4.98 31.58
N GLU A 46 22.88 -3.92 31.77
CA GLU A 46 23.27 -2.77 32.57
C GLU A 46 22.93 -3.00 34.06
N MET A 47 23.98 -3.23 34.86
CA MET A 47 23.87 -3.70 36.24
C MET A 47 23.22 -2.69 37.21
N ASP A 48 23.24 -1.40 36.87
CA ASP A 48 22.71 -0.32 37.71
C ASP A 48 21.19 -0.15 37.60
N LEU A 49 20.54 -0.84 36.65
CA LEU A 49 19.09 -0.79 36.44
C LEU A 49 18.36 -1.78 37.37
N LYS A 50 17.77 -1.25 38.43
CA LYS A 50 17.12 -1.98 39.52
C LYS A 50 15.67 -2.34 39.26
N ASN A 51 15.02 -1.69 38.29
CA ASN A 51 13.62 -1.92 37.98
C ASN A 51 13.31 -1.78 36.48
N ASP A 52 12.12 -2.20 36.10
CA ASP A 52 11.65 -2.23 34.72
C ASP A 52 11.45 -0.82 34.12
N ALA A 53 11.11 0.17 34.95
CA ALA A 53 11.02 1.56 34.50
C ALA A 53 12.38 2.11 34.08
N GLN A 54 13.43 1.80 34.83
CA GLN A 54 14.83 2.14 34.50
C GLN A 54 15.30 1.44 33.22
N ARG A 55 14.93 0.16 33.03
CA ARG A 55 15.23 -0.58 31.78
C ARG A 55 14.55 0.04 30.57
N ARG A 56 13.27 0.40 30.68
CA ARG A 56 12.55 1.10 29.61
C ARG A 56 13.15 2.48 29.30
N ALA A 57 13.48 3.26 30.33
CA ALA A 57 14.13 4.55 30.16
C ALA A 57 15.47 4.40 29.43
N ARG A 58 16.27 3.42 29.84
CA ARG A 58 17.55 3.14 29.19
C ARG A 58 17.41 2.69 27.75
N ARG A 59 16.48 1.77 27.47
CA ARG A 59 16.15 1.35 26.09
C ARG A 59 15.77 2.57 25.23
N PHE A 60 14.94 3.47 25.77
CA PHE A 60 14.56 4.70 25.08
C PHE A 60 15.77 5.60 24.79
N GLU A 61 16.66 5.83 25.75
CA GLU A 61 17.88 6.63 25.55
C GLU A 61 18.75 6.06 24.42
N VAL A 62 18.95 4.74 24.40
CA VAL A 62 19.75 4.05 23.38
C VAL A 62 19.15 4.24 21.99
N LEU A 63 17.82 4.14 21.87
CA LEU A 63 17.12 4.33 20.59
C LEU A 63 17.05 5.80 20.16
N LEU A 64 16.94 6.72 21.12
CA LEU A 64 16.85 8.16 20.87
C LEU A 64 18.08 8.70 20.14
N VAL A 65 19.27 8.24 20.53
CA VAL A 65 20.54 8.69 19.92
C VAL A 65 20.94 7.88 18.67
N ASN A 66 20.22 6.80 18.36
CA ASN A 66 20.50 5.97 17.19
C ASN A 66 19.88 6.58 15.92
N GLN A 67 20.70 7.28 15.14
CA GLN A 67 20.26 7.95 13.90
C GLN A 67 19.68 6.98 12.86
N GLU A 68 20.23 5.76 12.75
CA GLU A 68 19.73 4.76 11.80
C GLU A 68 18.36 4.22 12.22
N TYR A 69 18.08 4.13 13.52
CA TYR A 69 16.75 3.79 14.02
C TYR A 69 15.74 4.90 13.72
N GLN A 70 16.10 6.17 13.96
CA GLN A 70 15.23 7.31 13.63
C GLN A 70 14.92 7.35 12.13
N LYS A 71 15.95 7.18 11.28
CA LYS A 71 15.77 7.09 9.83
C LYS A 71 14.89 5.91 9.40
N ALA A 72 15.03 4.75 10.05
CA ALA A 72 14.17 3.60 9.79
C ALA A 72 12.70 3.88 10.18
N MET A 73 12.46 4.60 11.28
CA MET A 73 11.12 5.06 11.68
C MET A 73 10.52 6.03 10.66
N ASP A 74 11.28 7.04 10.22
CA ASP A 74 10.82 7.98 9.19
C ASP A 74 10.49 7.25 7.88
N THR A 75 11.34 6.30 7.49
CA THR A 75 11.13 5.48 6.29
C THR A 75 9.86 4.63 6.44
N LEU A 76 9.61 4.04 7.61
CA LEU A 76 8.38 3.28 7.89
C LEU A 76 7.14 4.16 7.72
N ILE A 77 7.16 5.38 8.26
CA ILE A 77 6.06 6.36 8.14
C ILE A 77 5.82 6.70 6.66
N GLN A 78 6.89 7.03 5.93
CA GLN A 78 6.82 7.34 4.51
C GLN A 78 6.21 6.18 3.71
N LEU A 79 6.76 4.98 3.85
CA LEU A 79 6.30 3.80 3.12
C LEU A 79 4.86 3.42 3.48
N THR A 80 4.41 3.67 4.71
CA THR A 80 3.02 3.46 5.11
C THR A 80 2.08 4.39 4.32
N GLY A 81 2.48 5.66 4.14
CA GLY A 81 1.78 6.61 3.29
C GLY A 81 1.81 6.20 1.81
N GLU A 82 2.97 5.78 1.30
CA GLU A 82 3.09 5.29 -0.08
C GLU A 82 2.21 4.07 -0.35
N LYS A 83 2.11 3.14 0.60
CA LYS A 83 1.23 1.96 0.50
C LYS A 83 -0.23 2.39 0.38
N ALA A 84 -0.67 3.28 1.25
CA ALA A 84 -2.05 3.79 1.22
C ALA A 84 -2.37 4.43 -0.14
N ASN A 85 -1.45 5.23 -0.68
CA ASN A 85 -1.59 5.84 -2.00
C ASN A 85 -1.61 4.81 -3.14
N ALA A 86 -0.74 3.79 -3.09
CA ALA A 86 -0.71 2.72 -4.08
C ALA A 86 -2.02 1.91 -4.08
N ILE A 87 -2.57 1.60 -2.90
CA ILE A 87 -3.87 0.93 -2.75
C ILE A 87 -4.98 1.80 -3.31
N ALA A 88 -5.01 3.09 -2.96
CA ALA A 88 -6.02 4.02 -3.48
C ALA A 88 -5.98 4.09 -5.03
N HIS A 89 -4.78 4.09 -5.62
CA HIS A 89 -4.61 4.08 -7.06
C HIS A 89 -5.11 2.78 -7.72
N LEU A 90 -4.79 1.63 -7.12
CA LEU A 90 -5.29 0.33 -7.58
C LEU A 90 -6.83 0.28 -7.57
N GLU A 91 -7.44 0.70 -6.47
CA GLU A 91 -8.91 0.73 -6.35
C GLU A 91 -9.56 1.73 -7.31
N TYR A 92 -8.91 2.87 -7.53
CA TYR A 92 -9.35 3.82 -8.55
C TYR A 92 -9.40 3.19 -9.94
N LEU A 93 -8.35 2.45 -10.36
CA LEU A 93 -8.34 1.75 -11.65
C LEU A 93 -9.41 0.66 -11.74
N ARG A 94 -9.63 -0.10 -10.66
CA ARG A 94 -10.69 -1.13 -10.59
C ARG A 94 -12.09 -0.52 -10.72
N ASN A 95 -12.33 0.61 -10.09
CA ASN A 95 -13.58 1.35 -10.18
C ASN A 95 -13.78 1.92 -11.59
N GLN A 96 -12.77 2.57 -12.16
CA GLN A 96 -12.83 3.06 -13.54
C GLN A 96 -13.11 1.92 -14.54
N PHE A 97 -12.47 0.77 -14.38
CA PHE A 97 -12.72 -0.38 -15.25
C PHE A 97 -14.16 -0.88 -15.13
N SER A 98 -14.71 -0.87 -13.91
CA SER A 98 -16.11 -1.27 -13.67
C SER A 98 -17.09 -0.32 -14.35
N VAL A 99 -16.87 0.99 -14.23
CA VAL A 99 -17.68 2.00 -14.94
C VAL A 99 -17.56 1.82 -16.46
N ALA A 100 -16.34 1.69 -16.99
CA ALA A 100 -16.11 1.51 -18.43
C ALA A 100 -16.81 0.26 -18.99
N LYS A 101 -16.86 -0.85 -18.23
CA LYS A 101 -17.62 -2.06 -18.61
C LYS A 101 -19.12 -1.79 -18.68
N LEU A 102 -19.68 -1.05 -17.72
CA LEU A 102 -21.10 -0.71 -17.69
C LEU A 102 -21.48 0.20 -18.87
N GLU A 103 -20.67 1.22 -19.14
CA GLU A 103 -20.87 2.12 -20.28
C GLU A 103 -20.80 1.38 -21.62
N ALA A 104 -19.86 0.44 -21.77
CA ALA A 104 -19.76 -0.37 -22.98
C ALA A 104 -20.98 -1.28 -23.16
N ARG A 105 -21.47 -1.91 -22.09
CA ARG A 105 -22.70 -2.71 -22.13
C ARG A 105 -23.92 -1.87 -22.46
N LEU A 106 -24.04 -0.67 -21.90
CA LEU A 106 -25.12 0.26 -22.21
C LEU A 106 -25.11 0.64 -23.69
N LYS A 107 -23.93 0.96 -24.25
CA LYS A 107 -23.79 1.23 -25.69
C LYS A 107 -24.20 0.06 -26.56
N ILE A 108 -23.80 -1.16 -26.20
CA ILE A 108 -24.20 -2.38 -26.93
C ILE A 108 -25.73 -2.53 -26.87
N ALA A 109 -26.34 -2.37 -25.69
CA ALA A 109 -27.79 -2.47 -25.53
C ALA A 109 -28.54 -1.42 -26.37
N GLN A 110 -28.10 -0.17 -26.35
CA GLN A 110 -28.66 0.91 -27.17
C GLN A 110 -28.57 0.60 -28.67
N GLN A 111 -27.42 0.11 -29.13
CA GLN A 111 -27.23 -0.28 -30.53
C GLN A 111 -28.16 -1.43 -30.95
N LEU A 112 -28.39 -2.41 -30.08
CA LEU A 112 -29.32 -3.51 -30.33
C LEU A 112 -30.77 -3.03 -30.41
N THR A 113 -31.20 -2.19 -29.47
CA THR A 113 -32.55 -1.59 -29.50
C THR A 113 -32.77 -0.74 -30.74
N ASP A 114 -31.77 0.06 -31.14
CA ASP A 114 -31.85 0.86 -32.38
C ASP A 114 -31.94 -0.03 -33.63
N PHE A 115 -31.24 -1.17 -33.63
CA PHE A 115 -31.29 -2.15 -34.73
C PHE A 115 -32.67 -2.80 -34.85
N GLU A 116 -33.21 -3.32 -33.74
CA GLU A 116 -34.55 -3.90 -33.68
C GLU A 116 -35.63 -2.89 -34.09
N SER A 117 -35.48 -1.63 -33.67
CA SER A 117 -36.38 -0.54 -34.06
C SER A 117 -36.37 -0.26 -35.57
N ARG A 118 -35.20 -0.36 -36.22
CA ARG A 118 -35.09 -0.18 -37.68
C ARG A 118 -35.66 -1.37 -38.46
N GLU A 119 -35.41 -2.60 -38.01
CA GLU A 119 -36.00 -3.79 -38.61
C GLU A 119 -37.53 -3.81 -38.52
N LEU A 120 -38.11 -3.34 -37.40
CA LEU A 120 -39.56 -3.27 -37.19
C LEU A 120 -40.27 -2.22 -38.05
N VAL A 121 -39.57 -1.16 -38.49
CA VAL A 121 -40.12 -0.11 -39.36
C VAL A 121 -39.90 -0.41 -40.86
N GLY A 122 -39.22 -1.52 -41.19
CA GLY A 122 -39.08 -1.99 -42.58
C GLY A 122 -38.29 -1.06 -43.49
N LEU A 123 -37.23 -0.44 -42.97
CA LEU A 123 -36.20 0.26 -43.75
C LEU A 123 -35.02 -0.64 -44.05
#